data_AF-A0AAU7YXV1-F1
#
_entry.id   AF-A0AAU7YXV1-F1
#
_cell.length_a   1.000
_cell.length_b   1.000
_cell.length_c   1.000
_cell.angle_alpha   90.00
_cell.angle_beta   90.00
_cell.angle_gamma   90.00
#
_symmetry.space_group_name_H-M   'P 1'
#
loop_
_entity.id
_entity.type
_entity.pdbx_description
1 polymer ?
#
loop_
_entity_poly.entity_id
_entity_poly.type
_entity_poly.pdbx_seq_one_letter_code
_entity_poly.pdbx_strand_id
1 'polypeptide(L)'
;MNTSKAWVELALKILSCNQKDLARRVAVSPTQISKWKNGEHMSTDMEDKFRALVDIGEKHPEFVLWADSLEDADKWDRLIHRLAEEAQDSAETGYNTEPLQDDLGLLCVQVSDTLSNMGVEPPEVFPPELDRYFNGVDGSGDDEADDDDPEAPDPLWELLETNPYSAAIHDIFESLNDVWGFYVAYVAQAIDDDDLSLVDTTSNIEACLMDLAACKIQVDEKFAPKFRTFRYRVMKDYQKWLTAVKDAAFRTGTPLRAELLDMVSDTHGELGHTAEAESLGFNASRLHPDIYMNELLVGMRIIHQVLPAILKKLDINDFELDESSLHINMNPYLAYADTADDETTSTADE
;
A
#
# COMPACT_ATOMS: atom_id res chain seq x y z
N MET A 1 7.90 -14.98 8.31
CA MET A 1 7.07 -16.14 8.67
C MET A 1 7.92 -17.35 9.02
N ASN A 2 7.35 -18.35 9.70
CA ASN A 2 8.06 -19.54 10.21
C ASN A 2 7.63 -20.78 9.40
N THR A 3 7.94 -20.76 8.10
CA THR A 3 7.46 -21.73 7.09
C THR A 3 7.69 -23.19 7.50
N SER A 4 8.80 -23.47 8.19
CA SER A 4 9.15 -24.81 8.67
C SER A 4 8.15 -25.38 9.68
N LYS A 5 7.53 -24.55 10.51
CA LYS A 5 6.50 -24.97 11.47
C LYS A 5 5.22 -25.37 10.72
N ALA A 6 4.79 -24.54 9.77
CA ALA A 6 3.58 -24.78 9.00
C ALA A 6 3.65 -26.09 8.21
N TRP A 7 4.78 -26.36 7.55
CA TRP A 7 5.01 -27.64 6.87
C TRP A 7 4.84 -28.85 7.78
N VAL A 8 5.42 -28.79 9.00
CA VAL A 8 5.31 -29.88 9.96
C VAL A 8 3.88 -30.07 10.46
N GLU A 9 3.20 -28.99 10.81
CA GLU A 9 1.83 -29.05 11.32
C GLU A 9 0.85 -29.57 10.27
N LEU A 10 0.97 -29.09 9.03
CA LEU A 10 0.15 -29.53 7.91
C LEU A 10 0.38 -31.01 7.58
N ALA A 11 1.65 -31.45 7.54
CA ALA A 11 1.97 -32.85 7.29
C ALA A 11 1.45 -33.79 8.39
N LEU A 12 1.49 -33.38 9.65
CA LEU A 12 0.90 -34.18 10.73
C LEU A 12 -0.63 -34.30 10.59
N LYS A 13 -1.30 -33.23 10.16
CA LYS A 13 -2.75 -33.18 9.94
C LYS A 13 -3.16 -34.06 8.75
N ILE A 14 -2.65 -33.78 7.55
CA ILE A 14 -3.03 -34.48 6.30
C ILE A 14 -2.70 -35.96 6.38
N LEU A 15 -1.51 -36.30 6.87
CA LEU A 15 -1.08 -37.70 6.93
C LEU A 15 -1.65 -38.46 8.15
N SER A 16 -2.39 -37.76 9.03
CA SER A 16 -2.96 -38.30 10.27
C SER A 16 -1.95 -39.13 11.07
N CYS A 17 -0.73 -38.61 11.23
CA CYS A 17 0.39 -39.34 11.82
C CYS A 17 1.02 -38.57 12.99
N ASN A 18 1.84 -39.24 13.80
CA ASN A 18 2.60 -38.59 14.87
C ASN A 18 4.01 -38.18 14.40
N GLN A 19 4.71 -37.37 15.19
CA GLN A 19 6.06 -36.88 14.85
C GLN A 19 7.09 -37.99 14.57
N LYS A 20 6.98 -39.15 15.22
CA LYS A 20 7.92 -40.26 14.98
C LYS A 20 7.66 -40.92 13.63
N ASP A 21 6.39 -41.05 13.25
CA ASP A 21 6.01 -41.62 11.95
C ASP A 21 6.34 -40.64 10.83
N LEU A 22 6.10 -39.34 11.02
CA LEU A 22 6.54 -38.31 10.08
C LEU A 22 8.07 -38.33 9.90
N ALA A 23 8.83 -38.35 11.00
CA ALA A 23 10.30 -38.41 10.95
C ALA A 23 10.81 -39.60 10.13
N ARG A 24 10.17 -40.77 10.25
CA ARG A 24 10.49 -41.95 9.42
C ARG A 24 10.20 -41.72 7.95
N ARG A 25 9.06 -41.08 7.61
CA ARG A 25 8.68 -40.80 6.21
C ARG A 25 9.64 -39.83 5.52
N VAL A 26 10.09 -38.79 6.22
CA VAL A 26 11.03 -37.80 5.66
C VAL A 26 12.51 -38.18 5.88
N ALA A 27 12.77 -39.37 6.46
CA ALA A 27 14.10 -39.91 6.77
C ALA A 27 14.97 -38.99 7.66
N VAL A 28 14.38 -38.42 8.70
CA VAL A 28 15.06 -37.56 9.69
C VAL A 28 14.85 -38.06 11.11
N SER A 29 15.54 -37.46 12.09
CA SER A 29 15.30 -37.75 13.49
C SER A 29 14.00 -37.08 13.99
N PRO A 30 13.25 -37.70 14.94
CA PRO A 30 12.11 -37.05 15.57
C PRO A 30 12.46 -35.72 16.23
N THR A 31 13.70 -35.57 16.73
CA THR A 31 14.21 -34.32 17.28
C THR A 31 14.23 -33.21 16.23
N GLN A 32 14.60 -33.52 14.98
CA GLN A 32 14.60 -32.52 13.90
C GLN A 32 13.19 -32.02 13.58
N ILE A 33 12.19 -32.92 13.60
CA ILE A 33 10.77 -32.54 13.46
C ILE A 33 10.36 -31.59 14.59
N SER A 34 10.74 -31.87 15.84
CA SER A 34 10.44 -30.97 16.95
C SER A 34 11.11 -29.60 16.82
N LYS A 35 12.33 -29.54 16.28
CA LYS A 35 13.02 -28.28 16.04
C LYS A 35 12.35 -27.45 14.94
N TRP A 36 12.00 -28.06 13.81
CA TRP A 36 11.24 -27.40 12.74
C TRP A 36 9.87 -26.93 13.22
N LYS A 37 9.17 -27.72 14.04
CA LYS A 37 7.93 -27.30 14.68
C LYS A 37 8.10 -26.07 15.59
N ASN A 38 9.30 -25.87 16.16
CA ASN A 38 9.63 -24.71 16.96
C ASN A 38 10.19 -23.53 16.13
N GLY A 39 10.18 -23.62 14.80
CA GLY A 39 10.63 -22.56 13.90
C GLY A 39 12.12 -22.59 13.57
N GLU A 40 12.82 -23.71 13.77
CA GLU A 40 14.17 -23.84 13.21
C GLU A 40 14.08 -23.85 11.67
N HIS A 41 15.06 -23.23 11.01
CA HIS A 41 15.16 -23.19 9.56
C HIS A 41 15.10 -24.60 8.94
N MET A 42 14.30 -24.75 7.88
CA MET A 42 14.22 -25.94 7.05
C MET A 42 14.92 -25.64 5.72
N SER A 43 15.76 -26.56 5.22
CA SER A 43 16.39 -26.40 3.91
C SER A 43 15.38 -26.56 2.78
N THR A 44 15.61 -25.92 1.63
CA THR A 44 14.78 -26.06 0.42
C THR A 44 14.54 -27.51 0.03
N ASP A 45 15.58 -28.36 0.01
CA ASP A 45 15.45 -29.80 -0.27
C ASP A 45 14.46 -30.54 0.65
N MET A 46 14.27 -30.04 1.88
CA MET A 46 13.33 -30.62 2.82
C MET A 46 11.94 -30.02 2.61
N GLU A 47 11.82 -28.73 2.32
CA GLU A 47 10.55 -28.12 1.92
C GLU A 47 9.96 -28.83 0.70
N ASP A 48 10.76 -29.13 -0.33
CA ASP A 48 10.33 -29.89 -1.51
C ASP A 48 9.83 -31.29 -1.15
N LYS A 49 10.48 -31.97 -0.19
CA LYS A 49 10.01 -33.27 0.31
C LYS A 49 8.70 -33.15 1.06
N PHE A 50 8.53 -32.11 1.88
CA PHE A 50 7.28 -31.87 2.59
C PHE A 50 6.17 -31.57 1.59
N ARG A 51 6.42 -30.71 0.61
CA ARG A 51 5.47 -30.38 -0.47
C ARG A 51 5.00 -31.63 -1.21
N ALA A 52 5.94 -32.49 -1.64
CA ALA A 52 5.60 -33.75 -2.28
C ALA A 52 4.86 -34.75 -1.36
N LEU A 53 5.02 -34.64 -0.04
CA LEU A 53 4.33 -35.50 0.93
C LEU A 53 2.90 -35.05 1.22
N VAL A 54 2.64 -33.74 1.26
CA VAL A 54 1.33 -33.19 1.60
C VAL A 54 0.45 -32.90 0.38
N ASP A 55 1.06 -32.80 -0.81
CA ASP A 55 0.39 -32.67 -2.10
C ASP A 55 -0.58 -31.48 -2.19
N ILE A 56 -0.13 -30.30 -1.75
CA ILE A 56 -0.90 -29.04 -1.80
C ILE A 56 -0.59 -28.20 -3.05
N GLY A 57 0.13 -28.76 -4.02
CA GLY A 57 0.62 -28.03 -5.18
C GLY A 57 1.58 -26.89 -4.80
N GLU A 58 1.38 -25.72 -5.41
CA GLU A 58 2.16 -24.50 -5.15
C GLU A 58 1.59 -23.64 -4.00
N LYS A 59 0.52 -24.09 -3.34
CA LYS A 59 -0.09 -23.32 -2.24
C LYS A 59 0.85 -23.24 -1.04
N HIS A 60 0.76 -22.12 -0.33
CA HIS A 60 1.51 -21.90 0.88
C HIS A 60 0.93 -22.71 2.06
N PRO A 61 1.77 -23.41 2.85
CA PRO A 61 1.30 -24.26 3.95
C PRO A 61 0.64 -23.46 5.07
N GLU A 62 1.04 -22.19 5.26
CA GLU A 62 0.45 -21.29 6.26
C GLU A 62 -1.00 -20.96 5.90
N PHE A 63 -1.27 -20.69 4.63
CA PHE A 63 -2.62 -20.43 4.13
C PHE A 63 -3.52 -21.68 4.18
N VAL A 64 -3.00 -22.85 3.79
CA VAL A 64 -3.77 -24.11 3.89
C VAL A 64 -4.10 -24.47 5.34
N LEU A 65 -3.20 -24.16 6.29
CA LEU A 65 -3.50 -24.33 7.72
C LEU A 65 -4.54 -23.33 8.21
N TRP A 66 -4.49 -22.09 7.72
CA TRP A 66 -5.46 -21.06 8.06
C TRP A 66 -6.86 -21.41 7.54
N ALA A 67 -6.97 -21.95 6.33
CA ALA A 67 -8.24 -22.38 5.74
C ALA A 67 -8.76 -23.74 6.25
N ASP A 68 -8.05 -24.38 7.18
CA ASP A 68 -8.30 -25.72 7.72
C ASP A 68 -8.14 -26.89 6.72
N SER A 69 -8.48 -26.75 5.45
CA SER A 69 -8.35 -27.80 4.43
C SER A 69 -7.83 -27.29 3.09
N LEU A 70 -7.34 -28.20 2.24
CA LEU A 70 -6.92 -27.83 0.88
C LEU A 70 -8.12 -27.37 0.03
N GLU A 71 -9.27 -28.03 0.19
CA GLU A 71 -10.50 -27.68 -0.52
C GLU A 71 -11.02 -26.29 -0.11
N ASP A 72 -11.05 -25.99 1.19
CA ASP A 72 -11.43 -24.67 1.68
C ASP A 72 -10.40 -23.61 1.30
N ALA A 73 -9.11 -23.96 1.27
CA ALA A 73 -8.06 -23.07 0.78
C ALA A 73 -8.30 -22.69 -0.69
N ASP A 74 -8.67 -23.63 -1.55
CA ASP A 74 -9.01 -23.35 -2.96
C ASP A 74 -10.23 -22.41 -3.08
N LYS A 75 -11.21 -22.52 -2.19
CA LYS A 75 -12.40 -21.62 -2.17
C LYS A 75 -12.05 -20.23 -1.69
N TRP A 76 -11.27 -20.12 -0.60
CA TRP A 76 -10.77 -18.85 -0.09
C TRP A 76 -9.87 -18.14 -1.11
N ASP A 77 -9.01 -18.89 -1.80
CA ASP A 77 -8.14 -18.40 -2.87
C ASP A 77 -8.97 -17.69 -3.95
N ARG A 78 -10.02 -18.34 -4.45
CA ARG A 78 -10.93 -17.75 -5.45
C ARG A 78 -11.68 -16.52 -4.94
N LEU A 79 -12.19 -16.58 -3.72
CA LEU A 79 -12.90 -15.46 -3.10
C LEU A 79 -11.97 -14.24 -2.94
N ILE A 80 -10.77 -14.45 -2.41
CA ILE A 80 -9.77 -13.40 -2.22
C ILE A 80 -9.41 -12.73 -3.55
N HIS A 81 -9.13 -13.51 -4.59
CA HIS A 81 -8.80 -12.96 -5.90
C HIS A 81 -9.98 -12.21 -6.53
N ARG A 82 -11.21 -12.72 -6.39
CA ARG A 82 -12.41 -12.00 -6.87
C ARG A 82 -12.60 -10.66 -6.17
N LEU A 83 -12.40 -10.59 -4.86
CA LEU A 83 -12.47 -9.33 -4.11
C LEU A 83 -11.35 -8.37 -4.50
N ALA A 84 -10.16 -8.90 -4.84
CA ALA A 84 -9.03 -8.10 -5.29
C ALA A 84 -9.29 -7.48 -6.67
N GLU A 85 -9.84 -8.26 -7.60
CA GLU A 85 -10.25 -7.79 -8.93
C GLU A 85 -11.30 -6.67 -8.83
N GLU A 86 -12.37 -6.87 -8.05
CA GLU A 86 -13.39 -5.83 -7.84
C GLU A 86 -12.79 -4.55 -7.24
N ALA A 87 -11.98 -4.69 -6.19
CA ALA A 87 -11.36 -3.53 -5.56
C ALA A 87 -10.45 -2.78 -6.55
N GLN A 88 -9.73 -3.49 -7.43
CA GLN A 88 -8.92 -2.86 -8.47
C GLN A 88 -9.76 -2.12 -9.50
N ASP A 89 -10.86 -2.72 -9.94
CA ASP A 89 -11.77 -2.11 -10.92
C ASP A 89 -12.45 -0.84 -10.38
N SER A 90 -12.66 -0.76 -9.06
CA SER A 90 -13.17 0.42 -8.38
C SER A 90 -12.10 1.46 -8.00
N ALA A 91 -10.82 1.18 -8.22
CA ALA A 91 -9.74 2.07 -7.81
C ALA A 91 -9.61 3.32 -8.72
N GLU A 92 -9.71 4.51 -8.11
CA GLU A 92 -9.64 5.79 -8.85
C GLU A 92 -8.29 6.52 -8.73
N THR A 93 -7.30 5.93 -8.04
CA THR A 93 -6.02 6.61 -7.76
C THR A 93 -5.17 6.88 -9.01
N GLY A 94 -5.42 6.17 -10.10
CA GLY A 94 -4.61 6.20 -11.32
C GLY A 94 -3.30 5.40 -11.24
N TYR A 95 -3.09 4.65 -10.15
CA TYR A 95 -1.96 3.74 -9.98
C TYR A 95 -2.46 2.30 -9.90
N ASN A 96 -1.66 1.38 -10.43
CA ASN A 96 -1.97 -0.05 -10.36
C ASN A 96 -1.43 -0.64 -9.04
N THR A 97 -2.32 -1.25 -8.26
CA THR A 97 -1.98 -1.89 -6.97
C THR A 97 -1.41 -3.28 -7.21
N GLU A 98 -0.08 -3.34 -7.40
CA GLU A 98 0.65 -4.59 -7.70
C GLU A 98 0.35 -5.76 -6.76
N PRO A 99 0.25 -5.57 -5.41
CA PRO A 99 -0.06 -6.68 -4.52
C PRO A 99 -1.40 -7.37 -4.79
N LEU A 100 -2.38 -6.64 -5.36
CA LEU A 100 -3.71 -7.19 -5.66
C LEU A 100 -3.75 -7.96 -6.99
N GLN A 101 -2.78 -7.75 -7.89
CA GLN A 101 -2.64 -8.57 -9.12
C GLN A 101 -2.09 -9.97 -8.82
N ASP A 102 -1.40 -10.09 -7.68
CA ASP A 102 -0.82 -11.33 -7.16
C ASP A 102 0.13 -12.08 -8.12
N ASP A 103 0.93 -11.36 -8.91
CA ASP A 103 1.93 -11.96 -9.81
C ASP A 103 2.91 -12.91 -9.09
N LEU A 104 3.12 -12.72 -7.78
CA LEU A 104 4.00 -13.53 -6.95
C LEU A 104 3.27 -14.66 -6.19
N GLY A 105 1.93 -14.74 -6.23
CA GLY A 105 1.15 -15.76 -5.52
C GLY A 105 1.17 -15.64 -3.99
N LEU A 106 1.34 -14.42 -3.46
CA LEU A 106 1.50 -14.10 -2.04
C LEU A 106 0.25 -13.50 -1.39
N LEU A 107 -0.73 -13.05 -2.17
CA LEU A 107 -1.90 -12.29 -1.68
C LEU A 107 -2.65 -13.05 -0.59
N CYS A 108 -2.97 -14.33 -0.82
CA CYS A 108 -3.69 -15.17 0.13
C CYS A 108 -2.95 -15.31 1.47
N VAL A 109 -1.62 -15.43 1.43
CA VAL A 109 -0.79 -15.49 2.65
C VAL A 109 -0.82 -14.16 3.37
N GLN A 110 -0.58 -13.05 2.64
CA GLN A 110 -0.58 -11.71 3.21
C GLN A 110 -1.91 -11.39 3.91
N VAL A 111 -3.05 -11.68 3.26
CA VAL A 111 -4.38 -11.51 3.83
C VAL A 111 -4.54 -12.35 5.11
N SER A 112 -4.23 -13.64 5.04
CA SER A 112 -4.40 -14.53 6.20
C SER A 112 -3.51 -14.13 7.38
N ASP A 113 -2.29 -13.63 7.12
CA ASP A 113 -1.37 -13.15 8.14
C ASP A 113 -1.80 -11.81 8.73
N THR A 114 -2.27 -10.86 7.92
CA THR A 114 -2.82 -9.59 8.38
C THR A 114 -4.04 -9.83 9.27
N LEU A 115 -5.00 -10.66 8.85
CA LEU A 115 -6.17 -11.04 9.67
C LEU A 115 -5.74 -11.72 10.99
N SER A 116 -4.80 -12.67 10.93
CA SER A 116 -4.27 -13.35 12.11
C SER A 116 -3.59 -12.37 13.09
N ASN A 117 -2.88 -11.37 12.56
CA ASN A 117 -2.24 -10.31 13.34
C ASN A 117 -3.26 -9.35 13.99
N MET A 118 -4.39 -9.10 13.33
CA MET A 118 -5.55 -8.40 13.91
C MET A 118 -6.26 -9.24 14.98
N GLY A 119 -5.93 -10.53 15.09
CA GLY A 119 -6.47 -11.46 16.08
C GLY A 119 -7.72 -12.19 15.61
N VAL A 120 -8.04 -12.12 14.31
CA VAL A 120 -9.11 -12.91 13.70
C VAL A 120 -8.74 -14.39 13.80
N GLU A 121 -9.70 -15.20 14.27
CA GLU A 121 -9.51 -16.64 14.33
C GLU A 121 -9.62 -17.22 12.90
N PRO A 122 -8.79 -18.22 12.54
CA PRO A 122 -8.94 -18.88 11.25
C PRO A 122 -10.33 -19.52 11.13
N PRO A 123 -10.98 -19.44 9.96
CA PRO A 123 -12.31 -20.03 9.76
C PRO A 123 -12.25 -21.56 9.91
N GLU A 124 -13.20 -22.16 10.65
CA GLU A 124 -13.27 -23.63 10.79
C GLU A 124 -13.62 -24.33 9.47
N VAL A 125 -14.45 -23.68 8.64
CA VAL A 125 -14.90 -24.13 7.32
C VAL A 125 -15.13 -22.92 6.43
N PHE A 126 -15.08 -23.10 5.10
CA PHE A 126 -15.51 -22.06 4.17
C PHE A 126 -17.00 -21.72 4.40
N PRO A 127 -17.41 -20.43 4.36
CA PRO A 127 -18.80 -20.04 4.61
C PRO A 127 -19.78 -20.74 3.66
N PRO A 128 -20.71 -21.58 4.17
CA PRO A 128 -21.63 -22.36 3.33
C PRO A 128 -22.52 -21.48 2.43
N GLU A 129 -22.84 -20.27 2.87
CA GLU A 129 -23.61 -19.29 2.11
C GLU A 129 -22.88 -18.78 0.85
N LEU A 130 -21.54 -18.76 0.88
CA LEU A 130 -20.69 -18.38 -0.26
C LEU A 130 -20.32 -19.59 -1.13
N ASP A 131 -20.34 -20.79 -0.56
CA ASP A 131 -19.89 -22.05 -1.19
C ASP A 131 -20.50 -22.30 -2.58
N ARG A 132 -21.80 -21.98 -2.75
CA ARG A 132 -22.49 -22.12 -4.05
C ARG A 132 -21.89 -21.30 -5.20
N TYR A 133 -21.21 -20.20 -4.89
CA TYR A 133 -20.57 -19.32 -5.87
C TYR A 133 -19.13 -19.71 -6.18
N PHE A 134 -18.48 -20.49 -5.30
CA PHE A 134 -17.05 -20.79 -5.38
C PHE A 134 -16.72 -22.30 -5.51
N ASN A 135 -17.74 -23.16 -5.58
CA ASN A 135 -17.60 -24.62 -5.74
C ASN A 135 -17.28 -25.11 -7.18
N GLY A 136 -17.36 -24.26 -8.21
CA GLY A 136 -17.11 -24.62 -9.63
C GLY A 136 -15.67 -24.40 -10.10
N VAL A 137 -15.22 -24.99 -11.21
CA VAL A 137 -13.83 -24.88 -11.73
C VAL A 137 -13.53 -23.47 -12.31
N ASP A 138 -14.57 -22.65 -12.43
CA ASP A 138 -14.61 -21.49 -13.31
C ASP A 138 -14.90 -20.19 -12.54
N GLY A 139 -15.33 -20.24 -11.27
CA GLY A 139 -15.78 -19.06 -10.51
C GLY A 139 -17.01 -18.35 -11.08
N SER A 140 -17.40 -18.65 -12.32
CA SER A 140 -18.71 -18.37 -12.89
C SER A 140 -19.69 -19.40 -12.35
N GLY A 141 -20.34 -19.09 -11.24
CA GLY A 141 -21.66 -19.68 -11.02
C GLY A 141 -22.50 -19.32 -12.24
N ASP A 142 -22.74 -20.27 -13.14
CA ASP A 142 -23.69 -20.23 -14.26
C ASP A 142 -25.15 -20.14 -13.76
N ASP A 143 -25.39 -19.48 -12.63
CA ASP A 143 -26.69 -18.88 -12.39
C ASP A 143 -26.64 -17.53 -13.10
N GLU A 144 -26.87 -17.57 -14.43
CA GLU A 144 -27.44 -16.42 -15.14
C GLU A 144 -28.68 -16.02 -14.34
N ALA A 145 -28.52 -15.08 -13.40
CA ALA A 145 -29.65 -14.37 -12.87
C ALA A 145 -30.31 -13.76 -14.10
N ASP A 146 -31.54 -14.18 -14.39
CA ASP A 146 -32.39 -13.54 -15.39
C ASP A 146 -32.36 -12.03 -15.11
N ASP A 147 -31.56 -11.32 -15.89
CA ASP A 147 -31.13 -9.93 -15.72
C ASP A 147 -32.25 -8.99 -16.20
N ASP A 148 -33.47 -9.23 -15.69
CA ASP A 148 -34.68 -8.50 -16.07
C ASP A 148 -34.89 -7.21 -15.24
N ASP A 149 -34.06 -6.95 -14.22
CA ASP A 149 -34.08 -5.72 -13.42
C ASP A 149 -32.66 -5.24 -13.02
N PRO A 150 -32.06 -4.30 -13.76
CA PRO A 150 -30.70 -3.79 -13.50
C PRO A 150 -30.58 -2.94 -12.22
N GLU A 151 -31.67 -2.70 -11.48
CA GLU A 151 -31.66 -2.04 -10.17
C GLU A 151 -31.76 -3.03 -8.99
N ALA A 152 -31.90 -4.35 -9.24
CA ALA A 152 -31.92 -5.35 -8.18
C ALA A 152 -30.50 -5.55 -7.58
N PRO A 153 -30.34 -5.55 -6.24
CA PRO A 153 -29.04 -5.81 -5.61
C PRO A 153 -28.53 -7.19 -6.02
N ASP A 154 -27.27 -7.29 -6.44
CA ASP A 154 -26.62 -8.57 -6.66
C ASP A 154 -26.65 -9.37 -5.34
N PRO A 155 -27.35 -10.52 -5.30
CA PRO A 155 -27.48 -11.33 -4.09
C PRO A 155 -26.12 -11.79 -3.53
N LEU A 156 -25.08 -11.83 -4.37
CA LEU A 156 -23.73 -12.14 -3.92
C LEU A 156 -23.09 -10.97 -3.16
N TRP A 157 -23.22 -9.73 -3.66
CA TRP A 157 -22.62 -8.57 -2.99
C TRP A 157 -23.18 -8.37 -1.58
N GLU A 158 -24.50 -8.53 -1.40
CA GLU A 158 -25.12 -8.47 -0.07
C GLU A 158 -24.55 -9.54 0.89
N LEU A 159 -24.26 -10.74 0.38
CA LEU A 159 -23.65 -11.81 1.17
C LEU A 159 -22.19 -11.49 1.52
N LEU A 160 -21.44 -10.92 0.58
CA LEU A 160 -20.04 -10.54 0.78
C LEU A 160 -19.91 -9.41 1.82
N GLU A 161 -20.79 -8.41 1.79
CA GLU A 161 -20.82 -7.32 2.77
C GLU A 161 -21.29 -7.79 4.16
N THR A 162 -22.17 -8.80 4.22
CA THR A 162 -22.71 -9.31 5.48
C THR A 162 -21.74 -10.28 6.16
N ASN A 163 -20.95 -11.04 5.40
CA ASN A 163 -19.99 -11.98 5.96
C ASN A 163 -18.73 -11.22 6.47
N PRO A 164 -18.37 -11.37 7.76
CA PRO A 164 -17.35 -10.53 8.39
C PRO A 164 -15.94 -10.74 7.82
N TYR A 165 -15.65 -11.91 7.23
CA TYR A 165 -14.35 -12.16 6.60
C TYR A 165 -14.26 -11.47 5.24
N SER A 166 -15.23 -11.70 4.35
CA SER A 166 -15.21 -11.08 3.02
C SER A 166 -15.33 -9.56 3.10
N ALA A 167 -16.20 -9.04 3.96
CA ALA A 167 -16.32 -7.60 4.17
C ALA A 167 -15.00 -6.98 4.65
N ALA A 168 -14.35 -7.58 5.66
CA ALA A 168 -13.07 -7.07 6.13
C ALA A 168 -11.96 -7.17 5.07
N ILE A 169 -11.91 -8.25 4.28
CA ILE A 169 -10.93 -8.40 3.20
C ILE A 169 -11.17 -7.34 2.12
N HIS A 170 -12.41 -7.13 1.71
CA HIS A 170 -12.78 -6.12 0.72
C HIS A 170 -12.41 -4.70 1.20
N ASP A 171 -12.80 -4.33 2.41
CA ASP A 171 -12.44 -3.03 3.02
C ASP A 171 -10.91 -2.83 3.08
N ILE A 172 -10.15 -3.90 3.39
CA ILE A 172 -8.68 -3.84 3.38
C ILE A 172 -8.16 -3.55 1.98
N PHE A 173 -8.74 -4.16 0.94
CA PHE A 173 -8.31 -3.97 -0.44
C PHE A 173 -8.64 -2.59 -1.00
N GLU A 174 -9.83 -2.06 -0.73
CA GLU A 174 -10.18 -0.67 -1.05
C GLU A 174 -9.19 0.31 -0.39
N SER A 175 -8.96 0.10 0.91
CA SER A 175 -7.98 0.89 1.66
C SER A 175 -6.55 0.72 1.11
N LEU A 176 -6.20 -0.47 0.64
CA LEU A 176 -4.89 -0.75 0.06
C LEU A 176 -4.69 -0.01 -1.26
N ASN A 177 -5.70 0.09 -2.12
CA ASN A 177 -5.60 0.88 -3.36
C ASN A 177 -5.21 2.33 -3.08
N ASP A 178 -5.86 2.94 -2.09
CA ASP A 178 -5.58 4.32 -1.70
C ASP A 178 -4.18 4.50 -1.09
N VAL A 179 -3.83 3.61 -0.15
CA VAL A 179 -2.53 3.60 0.51
C VAL A 179 -1.39 3.36 -0.49
N TRP A 180 -1.59 2.40 -1.40
CA TRP A 180 -0.64 2.06 -2.45
C TRP A 180 -0.48 3.22 -3.43
N GLY A 181 -1.59 3.81 -3.88
CA GLY A 181 -1.57 4.97 -4.76
C GLY A 181 -0.74 6.12 -4.18
N PHE A 182 -0.95 6.46 -2.90
CA PHE A 182 -0.14 7.48 -2.23
C PHE A 182 1.33 7.07 -2.10
N TYR A 183 1.59 5.80 -1.75
CA TYR A 183 2.95 5.27 -1.66
C TYR A 183 3.70 5.42 -2.99
N VAL A 184 3.13 4.97 -4.11
CA VAL A 184 3.75 5.08 -5.43
C VAL A 184 3.91 6.53 -5.86
N ALA A 185 2.90 7.37 -5.61
CA ALA A 185 2.90 8.78 -5.98
C ALA A 185 4.03 9.58 -5.30
N TYR A 186 4.30 9.31 -4.01
CA TYR A 186 5.11 10.22 -3.17
C TYR A 186 6.21 9.55 -2.35
N VAL A 187 6.02 8.31 -1.91
CA VAL A 187 6.93 7.64 -0.97
C VAL A 187 7.98 6.82 -1.72
N ALA A 188 7.58 6.06 -2.74
CA ALA A 188 8.48 5.19 -3.52
C ALA A 188 9.63 6.01 -4.14
N GLN A 189 9.31 7.11 -4.82
CA GLN A 189 10.31 8.03 -5.39
C GLN A 189 11.25 8.62 -4.33
N ALA A 190 10.75 8.86 -3.12
CA ALA A 190 11.55 9.36 -2.00
C ALA A 190 12.33 8.24 -1.28
N ILE A 191 12.15 6.97 -1.60
CA ILE A 191 12.95 5.86 -1.07
C ILE A 191 14.03 5.47 -2.08
N ASP A 192 13.70 5.50 -3.38
CA ASP A 192 14.58 5.14 -4.49
C ASP A 192 15.60 6.21 -4.85
N ASP A 193 15.55 7.39 -4.22
CA ASP A 193 16.56 8.42 -4.40
C ASP A 193 17.90 7.95 -3.78
N ASP A 194 18.84 7.60 -4.66
CA ASP A 194 20.20 7.14 -4.35
C ASP A 194 20.93 8.05 -3.36
N ASP A 195 20.61 9.35 -3.32
CA ASP A 195 21.25 10.32 -2.43
C ASP A 195 20.86 10.13 -0.96
N LEU A 196 19.70 9.51 -0.67
CA LEU A 196 19.17 9.37 0.69
C LEU A 196 19.84 8.28 1.52
N SER A 197 20.58 7.36 0.88
CA SER A 197 21.32 6.27 1.54
C SER A 197 20.49 5.57 2.64
N LEU A 198 19.23 5.28 2.34
CA LEU A 198 18.28 4.66 3.27
C LEU A 198 18.57 3.14 3.34
N VAL A 199 19.23 2.69 4.41
CA VAL A 199 19.59 1.27 4.60
C VAL A 199 18.62 0.56 5.55
N ASP A 200 18.21 -0.66 5.19
CA ASP A 200 17.46 -1.71 5.93
C ASP A 200 16.10 -1.35 6.56
N THR A 201 15.76 -0.06 6.71
CA THR A 201 14.57 0.36 7.47
C THR A 201 13.38 0.63 6.54
N THR A 202 13.63 1.00 5.29
CA THR A 202 12.63 1.41 4.29
C THR A 202 12.05 0.25 3.50
N SER A 203 12.75 -0.88 3.40
CA SER A 203 12.23 -2.10 2.75
C SER A 203 10.94 -2.63 3.42
N ASN A 204 10.71 -2.29 4.69
CA ASN A 204 9.48 -2.65 5.39
C ASN A 204 8.29 -1.74 5.04
N ILE A 205 8.53 -0.55 4.46
CA ILE A 205 7.45 0.39 4.13
C ILE A 205 6.55 -0.23 3.05
N GLU A 206 7.14 -0.73 1.97
CA GLU A 206 6.39 -1.39 0.89
C GLU A 206 5.84 -2.75 1.33
N ALA A 207 6.69 -3.58 1.95
CA ALA A 207 6.35 -4.95 2.34
C ALA A 207 5.22 -5.05 3.38
N CYS A 208 4.88 -3.97 4.09
CA CYS A 208 3.85 -3.95 5.12
C CYS A 208 2.62 -3.10 4.75
N LEU A 209 2.43 -2.68 3.48
CA LEU A 209 1.34 -1.77 3.11
C LEU A 209 -0.05 -2.36 3.37
N MET A 210 -0.22 -3.68 3.20
CA MET A 210 -1.45 -4.40 3.56
C MET A 210 -1.81 -4.21 5.05
N ASP A 211 -0.82 -4.31 5.94
CA ASP A 211 -1.02 -4.09 7.38
C ASP A 211 -1.41 -2.64 7.68
N LEU A 212 -0.84 -1.66 6.96
CA LEU A 212 -1.22 -0.26 7.09
C LEU A 212 -2.63 0.00 6.57
N ALA A 213 -3.00 -0.57 5.43
CA ALA A 213 -4.33 -0.49 4.85
C ALA A 213 -5.38 -1.02 5.84
N ALA A 214 -5.10 -2.18 6.46
CA ALA A 214 -5.95 -2.75 7.50
C ALA A 214 -6.10 -1.84 8.74
N CYS A 215 -5.15 -0.95 9.01
CA CYS A 215 -5.26 0.01 10.12
C CYS A 215 -6.27 1.14 9.85
N LYS A 216 -6.68 1.35 8.58
CA LYS A 216 -7.54 2.46 8.17
C LYS A 216 -9.03 2.08 8.09
N ILE A 217 -9.35 0.79 8.14
CA ILE A 217 -10.72 0.29 8.10
C ILE A 217 -11.39 0.25 9.48
N GLN A 218 -12.69 -0.02 9.50
CA GLN A 218 -13.47 -0.24 10.72
C GLN A 218 -13.78 -1.73 10.88
N VAL A 219 -13.48 -2.30 12.04
CA VAL A 219 -13.70 -3.72 12.30
C VAL A 219 -14.29 -3.93 13.69
N ASP A 220 -15.25 -4.85 13.82
CA ASP A 220 -15.78 -5.25 15.13
C ASP A 220 -14.68 -5.90 15.98
N GLU A 221 -14.48 -5.39 17.20
CA GLU A 221 -13.53 -5.93 18.17
C GLU A 221 -13.86 -7.37 18.60
N LYS A 222 -15.10 -7.83 18.39
CA LYS A 222 -15.46 -9.25 18.56
C LYS A 222 -14.84 -10.14 17.48
N PHE A 223 -14.77 -9.64 16.25
CA PHE A 223 -14.18 -10.35 15.13
C PHE A 223 -12.65 -10.26 15.15
N ALA A 224 -12.12 -9.06 15.45
CA ALA A 224 -10.69 -8.79 15.52
C ALA A 224 -10.26 -8.29 16.92
N PRO A 225 -10.16 -9.17 17.93
CA PRO A 225 -9.91 -8.79 19.33
C PRO A 225 -8.54 -8.14 19.59
N LYS A 226 -7.57 -8.30 18.69
CA LYS A 226 -6.24 -7.66 18.81
C LYS A 226 -6.11 -6.40 17.94
N PHE A 227 -7.17 -5.99 17.24
CA PHE A 227 -7.13 -4.91 16.25
C PHE A 227 -6.51 -3.62 16.78
N ARG A 228 -6.87 -3.20 18.01
CA ARG A 228 -6.31 -1.98 18.62
C ARG A 228 -4.80 -2.06 18.85
N THR A 229 -4.31 -3.22 19.29
CA THR A 229 -2.87 -3.43 19.54
C THR A 229 -2.09 -3.55 18.23
N PHE A 230 -2.67 -4.27 17.27
CA PHE A 230 -2.19 -4.36 15.89
C PHE A 230 -2.03 -2.95 15.28
N ARG A 231 -3.12 -2.17 15.27
CA ARG A 231 -3.16 -0.80 14.74
C ARG A 231 -2.13 0.11 15.40
N TYR A 232 -2.05 0.11 16.72
CA TYR A 232 -1.06 0.91 17.45
C TYR A 232 0.38 0.56 17.03
N ARG A 233 0.69 -0.74 16.91
CA ARG A 233 2.02 -1.22 16.50
C ARG A 233 2.35 -0.76 15.09
N VAL A 234 1.49 -1.09 14.12
CA VAL A 234 1.72 -0.79 12.70
C VAL A 234 1.84 0.72 12.47
N MET A 235 0.91 1.53 13.00
CA MET A 235 0.97 2.98 12.85
C MET A 235 2.25 3.59 13.44
N LYS A 236 2.73 3.06 14.58
CA LYS A 236 3.97 3.50 15.21
C LYS A 236 5.21 3.11 14.39
N ASP A 237 5.22 1.92 13.81
CA ASP A 237 6.30 1.46 12.94
C ASP A 237 6.36 2.32 11.67
N TYR A 238 5.23 2.57 11.01
CA TYR A 238 5.17 3.47 9.86
C TYR A 238 5.57 4.91 10.21
N GLN A 239 5.11 5.45 11.34
CA GLN A 239 5.53 6.78 11.78
C GLN A 239 7.06 6.85 11.92
N LYS A 240 7.68 5.82 12.50
CA LYS A 240 9.14 5.74 12.64
C LYS A 240 9.82 5.66 11.27
N TRP A 241 9.35 4.80 10.38
CA TRP A 241 9.96 4.59 9.06
C TRP A 241 9.85 5.83 8.18
N LEU A 242 8.67 6.44 8.09
CA LEU A 242 8.43 7.64 7.29
C LEU A 242 9.17 8.85 7.87
N THR A 243 9.29 8.97 9.19
CA THR A 243 10.13 10.00 9.82
C THR A 243 11.60 9.83 9.42
N ALA A 244 12.10 8.60 9.33
CA ALA A 244 13.47 8.35 8.89
C ALA A 244 13.69 8.77 7.42
N VAL A 245 12.71 8.52 6.53
CA VAL A 245 12.73 9.00 5.14
C VAL A 245 12.73 10.54 5.10
N LYS A 246 11.84 11.18 5.86
CA LYS A 246 11.79 12.66 5.97
C LYS A 246 13.10 13.24 6.47
N ASP A 247 13.68 12.67 7.51
CA ASP A 247 14.95 13.12 8.09
C ASP A 247 16.13 12.91 7.13
N ALA A 248 16.10 11.87 6.29
CA ALA A 248 17.08 11.68 5.24
C ALA A 248 16.94 12.75 4.16
N ALA A 249 15.72 12.97 3.66
CA ALA A 249 15.44 14.00 2.66
C ALA A 249 15.82 15.40 3.13
N PHE A 250 15.57 15.69 4.41
CA PHE A 250 16.03 16.92 5.02
C PHE A 250 17.55 17.08 5.03
N ARG A 251 18.30 16.00 5.32
CA ARG A 251 19.76 16.05 5.41
C ARG A 251 20.43 16.17 4.04
N THR A 252 19.83 15.64 2.98
CA THR A 252 20.34 15.71 1.61
C THR A 252 19.85 16.95 0.86
N GLY A 253 18.82 17.61 1.38
CA GLY A 253 18.16 18.72 0.68
C GLY A 253 17.23 18.24 -0.44
N THR A 254 16.83 16.97 -0.43
CA THR A 254 15.87 16.41 -1.39
C THR A 254 14.48 16.99 -1.11
N PRO A 255 13.83 17.68 -2.08
CA PRO A 255 12.46 18.15 -1.91
C PRO A 255 11.47 16.99 -1.80
N LEU A 256 10.63 17.01 -0.77
CA LEU A 256 9.44 16.15 -0.70
C LEU A 256 8.26 16.83 -1.38
N ARG A 257 7.44 16.04 -2.09
CA ARG A 257 6.29 16.53 -2.87
C ARG A 257 4.96 16.46 -2.10
N ALA A 258 4.91 15.66 -1.04
CA ALA A 258 3.79 15.55 -0.10
C ALA A 258 4.28 15.38 1.34
N GLU A 259 3.37 15.50 2.31
CA GLU A 259 3.65 15.15 3.71
C GLU A 259 3.57 13.63 3.85
N LEU A 260 4.72 12.97 3.98
CA LEU A 260 4.75 11.50 4.02
C LEU A 260 4.01 10.91 5.23
N LEU A 261 3.90 11.66 6.34
CA LEU A 261 3.17 11.20 7.53
C LEU A 261 1.66 11.19 7.35
N ASP A 262 1.12 11.82 6.29
CA ASP A 262 -0.30 11.72 5.91
C ASP A 262 -0.69 10.25 5.72
N MET A 263 0.23 9.41 5.22
CA MET A 263 0.02 7.97 5.08
C MET A 263 -0.36 7.28 6.41
N VAL A 264 0.00 7.87 7.56
CA VAL A 264 -0.38 7.40 8.90
C VAL A 264 -1.60 8.13 9.44
N SER A 265 -1.67 9.46 9.31
CA SER A 265 -2.73 10.26 9.93
C SER A 265 -4.06 10.22 9.19
N ASP A 266 -4.02 10.18 7.87
CA ASP A 266 -5.18 10.45 7.02
C ASP A 266 -6.00 9.19 6.81
N THR A 267 -7.27 9.36 6.45
CA THR A 267 -8.13 8.25 6.04
C THR A 267 -7.67 7.68 4.70
N HIS A 268 -8.10 6.45 4.36
CA HIS A 268 -7.71 5.88 3.07
C HIS A 268 -8.24 6.74 1.91
N GLY A 269 -9.52 7.13 1.91
CA GLY A 269 -10.06 7.99 0.84
C GLY A 269 -9.34 9.34 0.65
N GLU A 270 -8.84 9.98 1.72
CA GLU A 270 -8.02 11.20 1.60
C GLU A 270 -6.68 10.94 0.89
N LEU A 271 -6.06 9.78 1.15
CA LEU A 271 -4.85 9.35 0.46
C LEU A 271 -5.14 9.04 -1.01
N GLY A 272 -6.25 8.34 -1.28
CA GLY A 272 -6.71 8.02 -2.63
C GLY A 272 -6.91 9.27 -3.48
N HIS A 273 -7.67 10.25 -2.98
CA HIS A 273 -7.85 11.54 -3.66
C HIS A 273 -6.54 12.29 -3.88
N THR A 274 -5.61 12.21 -2.94
CA THR A 274 -4.31 12.89 -3.09
C THR A 274 -3.45 12.20 -4.16
N ALA A 275 -3.50 10.88 -4.24
CA ALA A 275 -2.85 10.09 -5.28
C ALA A 275 -3.47 10.33 -6.66
N GLU A 276 -4.80 10.33 -6.78
CA GLU A 276 -5.51 10.69 -8.00
C GLU A 276 -5.12 12.08 -8.51
N ALA A 277 -5.08 13.07 -7.62
CA ALA A 277 -4.66 14.42 -7.97
C ALA A 277 -3.22 14.47 -8.51
N GLU A 278 -2.33 13.59 -8.03
CA GLU A 278 -0.99 13.44 -8.59
C GLU A 278 -1.01 12.80 -9.98
N SER A 279 -1.74 11.70 -10.16
CA SER A 279 -1.77 10.95 -11.43
C SER A 279 -2.38 11.78 -12.56
N LEU A 280 -3.35 12.63 -12.24
CA LEU A 280 -3.94 13.62 -13.17
C LEU A 280 -3.06 14.87 -13.38
N GLY A 281 -1.93 14.97 -12.67
CA GLY A 281 -0.95 16.05 -12.82
C GLY A 281 -1.28 17.36 -12.10
N PHE A 282 -2.35 17.42 -11.29
CA PHE A 282 -2.69 18.61 -10.51
C PHE A 282 -1.61 18.96 -9.48
N ASN A 283 -0.91 17.96 -8.95
CA ASN A 283 0.17 18.11 -7.96
C ASN A 283 1.59 18.07 -8.58
N ALA A 284 1.73 18.06 -9.92
CA ALA A 284 3.02 17.94 -10.62
C ALA A 284 4.07 18.99 -10.20
N SER A 285 3.62 20.22 -9.90
CA SER A 285 4.48 21.33 -9.47
C SER A 285 4.50 21.57 -7.96
N ARG A 286 3.76 20.76 -7.19
CA ARG A 286 3.63 20.92 -5.74
C ARG A 286 4.91 20.46 -5.05
N LEU A 287 5.46 21.34 -4.22
CA LEU A 287 6.52 21.05 -3.28
C LEU A 287 5.92 21.13 -1.88
N HIS A 288 6.20 20.15 -1.02
CA HIS A 288 5.71 20.18 0.34
C HIS A 288 6.46 21.28 1.14
N PRO A 289 5.76 22.19 1.85
CA PRO A 289 6.38 23.35 2.48
C PRO A 289 7.40 23.05 3.58
N ASP A 290 7.41 21.85 4.16
CA ASP A 290 7.97 21.61 5.51
C ASP A 290 9.49 21.69 5.67
N ILE A 291 10.24 22.00 4.62
CA ILE A 291 11.70 22.21 4.74
C ILE A 291 12.08 23.59 4.19
N TYR A 292 11.58 23.94 3.00
CA TYR A 292 11.88 25.21 2.37
C TYR A 292 11.27 26.39 3.13
N MET A 293 10.10 26.23 3.74
CA MET A 293 9.44 27.34 4.42
C MET A 293 10.14 27.71 5.71
N ASN A 294 10.71 26.75 6.46
CA ASN A 294 11.43 27.09 7.68
C ASN A 294 12.73 27.84 7.38
N GLU A 295 13.52 27.39 6.40
CA GLU A 295 14.73 28.10 5.96
C GLU A 295 14.41 29.46 5.32
N LEU A 296 13.35 29.56 4.53
CA LEU A 296 12.86 30.85 4.00
C LEU A 296 12.40 31.78 5.14
N LEU A 297 11.64 31.27 6.11
CA LEU A 297 11.15 32.06 7.26
C LEU A 297 12.28 32.44 8.22
N VAL A 298 13.31 31.60 8.37
CA VAL A 298 14.53 31.92 9.13
C VAL A 298 15.35 32.96 8.39
N GLY A 299 15.55 32.80 7.08
CA GLY A 299 16.19 33.79 6.21
C GLY A 299 15.49 35.14 6.24
N MET A 300 14.16 35.16 6.09
CA MET A 300 13.34 36.37 6.21
C MET A 300 13.48 37.02 7.60
N ARG A 301 13.45 36.22 8.68
CA ARG A 301 13.66 36.74 10.05
C ARG A 301 15.05 37.35 10.23
N ILE A 302 16.09 36.75 9.67
CA ILE A 302 17.45 37.28 9.69
C ILE A 302 17.53 38.58 8.87
N ILE A 303 16.98 38.60 7.66
CA ILE A 303 16.95 39.79 6.80
C ILE A 303 16.22 40.95 7.50
N HIS A 304 15.07 40.70 8.14
CA HIS A 304 14.34 41.72 8.90
C HIS A 304 15.12 42.27 10.10
N GLN A 305 16.05 41.53 10.67
CA GLN A 305 16.89 42.00 11.77
C GLN A 305 18.13 42.75 11.26
N VAL A 306 18.76 42.24 10.20
CA VAL A 306 20.06 42.72 9.72
C VAL A 306 19.89 43.92 8.77
N LEU A 307 18.88 43.91 7.91
CA LEU A 307 18.67 44.96 6.91
C LEU A 307 18.48 46.36 7.53
N PRO A 308 17.65 46.55 8.58
CA PRO A 308 17.54 47.86 9.24
C PRO A 308 18.85 48.33 9.87
N ALA A 309 19.65 47.40 10.42
CA ALA A 309 20.94 47.72 11.01
C ALA A 309 21.96 48.14 9.94
N ILE A 310 21.91 47.52 8.74
CA ILE A 310 22.73 47.91 7.59
C ILE A 310 22.30 49.28 7.05
N LEU A 311 21.01 49.50 6.80
CA LEU A 311 20.48 50.77 6.29
C LEU A 311 20.86 51.95 7.20
N LYS A 312 20.72 51.77 8.52
CA LYS A 312 21.12 52.76 9.53
C LYS A 312 22.63 53.04 9.52
N LYS A 313 23.46 52.03 9.26
CA LYS A 313 24.93 52.19 9.21
C LYS A 313 25.40 52.88 7.92
N LEU A 314 24.62 52.75 6.85
CA LEU A 314 24.87 53.37 5.54
C LEU A 314 24.19 54.74 5.39
N ASP A 315 23.47 55.22 6.42
CA ASP A 315 22.71 56.49 6.43
C ASP A 315 21.66 56.58 5.30
N ILE A 316 21.06 55.43 4.95
CA ILE A 316 19.99 55.34 3.96
C ILE A 316 18.66 55.38 4.73
N ASN A 317 17.97 56.53 4.65
CA ASN A 317 16.74 56.77 5.41
C ASN A 317 15.46 56.52 4.60
N ASP A 318 15.54 56.54 3.26
CA ASP A 318 14.39 56.48 2.35
C ASP A 318 14.51 55.28 1.38
N PHE A 319 14.74 54.08 1.92
CA PHE A 319 14.75 52.86 1.11
C PHE A 319 13.31 52.46 0.75
N GLU A 320 12.97 52.50 -0.53
CA GLU A 320 11.74 51.93 -1.08
C GLU A 320 12.07 50.66 -1.88
N LEU A 321 11.27 49.61 -1.65
CA LEU A 321 11.42 48.34 -2.35
C LEU A 321 10.80 48.47 -3.75
N ASP A 322 11.59 48.21 -4.78
CA ASP A 322 11.08 48.12 -6.15
C ASP A 322 10.44 46.74 -6.39
N GLU A 323 9.11 46.70 -6.34
CA GLU A 323 8.32 45.47 -6.50
C GLU A 323 8.23 44.97 -7.94
N SER A 324 8.66 45.78 -8.93
CA SER A 324 8.53 45.43 -10.36
C SER A 324 9.28 44.16 -10.77
N SER A 325 10.32 43.80 -10.01
CA SER A 325 11.15 42.59 -10.22
C SER A 325 10.69 41.37 -9.42
N LEU A 326 9.71 41.53 -8.52
CA LEU A 326 9.22 40.47 -7.63
C LEU A 326 8.10 39.63 -8.26
N HIS A 327 7.52 40.11 -9.37
CA HIS A 327 6.54 39.36 -10.14
C HIS A 327 7.24 38.57 -11.25
N ILE A 328 7.21 37.24 -11.16
CA ILE A 328 7.56 36.39 -12.30
C ILE A 328 6.45 36.60 -13.34
N ASN A 329 6.75 37.33 -14.41
CA ASN A 329 5.89 37.40 -15.59
C ASN A 329 5.73 35.98 -16.16
N MET A 330 4.64 35.29 -15.82
CA MET A 330 4.12 34.23 -16.66
C MET A 330 3.64 34.88 -17.96
N ASN A 331 4.47 34.87 -19.02
CA ASN A 331 4.07 34.46 -20.37
C ASN A 331 5.24 34.60 -21.38
N PRO A 332 5.95 33.51 -21.77
CA PRO A 332 6.89 33.56 -22.90
C PRO A 332 6.21 33.60 -24.29
N TYR A 333 4.88 33.45 -24.38
CA TYR A 333 4.17 33.29 -25.65
C TYR A 333 3.54 34.57 -26.23
N LEU A 334 3.66 35.73 -25.59
CA LEU A 334 3.16 37.01 -26.14
C LEU A 334 4.23 37.92 -26.75
N ALA A 335 5.50 37.51 -26.78
CA ALA A 335 6.58 38.33 -27.35
C ALA A 335 6.72 38.24 -28.89
N TYR A 336 5.83 37.52 -29.60
CA TYR A 336 5.88 37.34 -31.06
C TYR A 336 4.64 37.85 -31.80
N ALA A 337 3.85 38.75 -31.21
CA ALA A 337 2.72 39.37 -31.89
C ALA A 337 2.76 40.90 -31.77
N ASP A 338 3.87 41.53 -32.16
CA ASP A 338 3.86 42.97 -32.48
C ASP A 338 5.05 43.44 -33.34
N THR A 339 5.40 42.66 -34.38
CA THR A 339 6.33 43.12 -35.44
C THR A 339 5.80 42.78 -36.82
N ALA A 340 4.64 43.34 -37.17
CA ALA A 340 4.23 43.51 -38.56
C ALA A 340 3.21 44.65 -38.62
N ASP A 341 3.72 45.86 -38.84
CA ASP A 341 3.19 46.85 -39.80
C ASP A 341 3.62 48.25 -39.36
N ASP A 342 4.84 48.62 -39.74
CA ASP A 342 5.06 50.02 -40.12
C ASP A 342 6.05 50.11 -41.29
N GLU A 343 5.70 50.99 -42.22
CA GLU A 343 6.49 51.52 -43.34
C GLU A 343 6.76 50.65 -44.59
N THR A 344 5.89 50.83 -45.61
CA THR A 344 6.39 51.24 -46.93
C THR A 344 5.55 52.37 -47.55
N THR A 345 6.13 53.58 -47.51
CA THR A 345 6.29 54.55 -48.60
C THR A 345 5.10 55.23 -49.29
N SER A 346 4.90 56.48 -48.86
CA SER A 346 4.68 57.74 -49.59
C SER A 346 5.03 57.84 -51.10
N THR A 347 4.28 58.73 -51.78
CA THR A 347 4.47 59.42 -53.10
C THR A 347 4.11 58.64 -54.38
N ALA A 348 3.44 59.18 -55.42
CA ALA A 348 2.91 60.51 -55.75
C ALA A 348 1.97 60.43 -56.99
N ASP A 349 1.26 61.55 -57.23
CA ASP A 349 0.81 62.13 -58.50
C ASP A 349 -0.52 61.73 -59.18
N GLU A 350 -1.15 62.82 -59.65
CA GLU A 350 -2.34 63.08 -60.50
C GLU A 350 -3.76 62.97 -59.91
#